data_AF-L1MEQ6-F1
#
_entry.id   AF-L1MEQ6-F1
#
_cell.length_a   1.000
_cell.length_b   1.000
_cell.length_c   1.000
_cell.angle_alpha   90.00
_cell.angle_beta   90.00
_cell.angle_gamma   90.00
#
_symmetry.space_group_name_H-M   'P 1'
#
loop_
_entity.id
_entity.type
_entity.pdbx_description
1 polymer ?
#
loop_
_entity_poly.entity_id
_entity_poly.type
_entity_poly.pdbx_seq_one_letter_code
_entity_poly.pdbx_strand_id
1 'polypeptide(L)'
;MRTRALPTLAPGARAADALAQAGPLPEAELLGINQAQKLNDGVQIVVPKQGEAVPAPAGNPGGGSGAGGGKVSLNTATAADLIALSGVGEKTAAAIIAHRDSIGGYTSVEQLKDVKGIGPAKYAELEKQVTL
;
A
#
# COMPACT_ATOMS: atom_id res chain seq x y z
N MET A 1 27.91 -14.47 -2.77
CA MET A 1 27.34 -13.20 -3.26
C MET A 1 26.23 -13.54 -4.24
N ARG A 2 24.96 -13.26 -3.95
CA ARG A 2 23.87 -13.45 -4.94
C ARG A 2 23.32 -12.08 -5.30
N THR A 3 23.30 -11.82 -6.60
CA THR A 3 22.76 -10.62 -7.23
C THR A 3 21.25 -10.60 -7.03
N ARG A 4 20.70 -9.46 -6.64
CA ARG A 4 19.25 -9.20 -6.66
C ARG A 4 18.82 -9.18 -8.13
N ALA A 5 18.44 -10.34 -8.66
CA ALA A 5 17.99 -10.48 -10.05
C ALA A 5 16.49 -10.18 -10.15
N LEU A 6 16.07 -9.50 -11.22
CA LEU A 6 14.68 -9.21 -11.53
C LEU A 6 14.21 -10.20 -12.61
N PRO A 7 13.49 -11.29 -12.25
CA PRO A 7 12.98 -12.23 -13.24
C PRO A 7 11.81 -11.64 -14.02
N THR A 8 11.80 -11.82 -15.35
CA THR A 8 10.64 -11.49 -16.19
C THR A 8 9.64 -12.64 -16.18
N LEU A 9 8.39 -12.33 -15.86
CA LEU A 9 7.28 -13.28 -15.78
C LEU A 9 6.23 -13.02 -16.85
N ALA A 10 5.43 -14.05 -17.16
CA ALA A 10 4.28 -13.90 -18.06
C ALA A 10 3.19 -13.03 -17.41
N PRO A 11 2.38 -12.30 -18.21
CA PRO A 11 1.24 -11.55 -17.69
C PRO A 11 0.29 -12.43 -16.87
N GLY A 12 -0.07 -11.98 -15.67
CA GLY A 12 -0.95 -12.73 -14.76
C GLY A 12 -0.25 -13.83 -13.96
N ALA A 13 1.08 -13.91 -14.00
CA ALA A 13 1.86 -14.83 -13.19
C ALA A 13 1.55 -14.68 -11.69
N ARG A 14 1.64 -15.81 -10.99
CA ARG A 14 1.43 -15.90 -9.55
C ARG A 14 2.76 -16.02 -8.81
N ALA A 15 2.72 -15.87 -7.49
CA ALA A 15 3.87 -16.06 -6.62
C ALA A 15 4.55 -17.43 -6.83
N ALA A 16 3.78 -18.48 -7.12
CA ALA A 16 4.33 -19.80 -7.48
C ALA A 16 5.27 -19.76 -8.69
N ASP A 17 4.88 -19.04 -9.75
CA ASP A 17 5.65 -18.96 -11.01
C ASP A 17 6.98 -18.22 -10.77
N ALA A 18 6.93 -17.15 -9.97
CA ALA A 18 8.12 -16.40 -9.57
C ALA A 18 9.09 -17.25 -8.75
N LEU A 19 8.57 -18.05 -7.81
CA LEU A 19 9.39 -18.95 -7.00
C LEU A 19 10.04 -20.04 -7.85
N ALA A 20 9.28 -20.66 -8.78
CA ALA A 20 9.80 -21.67 -9.68
C ALA A 20 10.97 -21.13 -10.54
N GLN A 21 10.88 -19.89 -11.02
CA GLN A 21 11.91 -19.25 -11.82
C GLN A 21 13.12 -18.78 -10.99
N ALA A 22 12.88 -18.31 -9.76
CA ALA A 22 13.94 -17.83 -8.86
C ALA A 22 14.79 -18.96 -8.26
N GLY A 23 14.20 -20.15 -8.10
CA GLY A 23 14.88 -21.31 -7.50
C GLY A 23 15.12 -21.11 -5.99
N PRO A 24 14.13 -21.39 -5.13
CA PRO A 24 14.27 -21.24 -3.68
C PRO A 24 15.34 -22.19 -3.13
N LEU A 25 15.93 -21.80 -1.99
CA LEU A 25 16.90 -22.63 -1.27
C LEU A 25 16.22 -23.86 -0.65
N PRO A 26 16.94 -24.97 -0.40
CA PRO A 26 16.38 -26.14 0.28
C PRO A 26 15.79 -25.83 1.67
N GLU A 27 16.40 -24.87 2.37
CA GLU A 27 15.93 -24.40 3.67
C GLU A 27 14.84 -23.32 3.59
N ALA A 28 14.33 -22.99 2.40
CA ALA A 28 13.29 -21.98 2.23
C ALA A 28 11.91 -22.49 2.70
N GLU A 29 11.20 -21.69 3.46
CA GLU A 29 9.83 -22.00 3.90
C GLU A 29 8.82 -21.45 2.90
N LEU A 30 8.18 -22.36 2.16
CA LEU A 30 7.24 -22.02 1.09
C LEU A 30 5.77 -22.16 1.51
N LEU A 31 5.48 -22.90 2.59
CA LEU A 31 4.11 -23.14 3.04
C LEU A 31 3.45 -21.88 3.58
N GLY A 32 4.25 -20.99 4.18
CA GLY A 32 3.79 -19.69 4.71
C GLY A 32 3.53 -18.63 3.64
N ILE A 33 3.81 -18.90 2.37
CA ILE A 33 3.67 -17.94 1.27
C ILE A 33 2.35 -18.18 0.54
N ASN A 34 1.61 -17.11 0.26
CA ASN A 34 0.43 -17.19 -0.62
C ASN A 34 0.86 -17.39 -2.08
N GLN A 35 1.15 -18.63 -2.45
CA GLN A 35 1.59 -19.03 -3.80
C GLN A 35 0.56 -18.71 -4.89
N ALA A 36 -0.71 -18.55 -4.52
CA ALA A 36 -1.80 -18.20 -5.44
C ALA A 36 -1.88 -16.68 -5.72
N GLN A 37 -1.15 -15.84 -4.99
CA GLN A 37 -1.23 -14.38 -5.19
C GLN A 37 -0.78 -14.00 -6.60
N LYS A 38 -1.63 -13.26 -7.33
CA LYS A 38 -1.25 -12.65 -8.62
C LYS A 38 -0.23 -11.55 -8.39
N LEU A 39 0.75 -11.45 -9.29
CA LEU A 39 1.82 -10.47 -9.19
C LEU A 39 1.54 -9.28 -10.10
N ASN A 40 1.82 -8.10 -9.56
CA ASN A 40 1.94 -6.85 -10.30
C ASN A 40 3.43 -6.51 -10.42
N ASP A 41 3.77 -5.66 -11.39
CA ASP A 41 5.14 -5.17 -11.51
C ASP A 41 5.59 -4.43 -10.24
N GLY A 42 6.88 -4.54 -9.91
CA GLY A 42 7.47 -3.94 -8.70
C GLY A 42 7.17 -4.64 -7.38
N VAL A 43 6.44 -5.77 -7.37
CA VAL A 43 6.17 -6.55 -6.14
C VAL A 43 7.43 -7.28 -5.64
N GLN A 44 7.68 -7.22 -4.34
CA GLN A 44 8.72 -7.99 -3.66
C GLN A 44 8.11 -9.17 -2.88
N ILE A 45 8.59 -10.39 -3.16
CA ILE A 45 8.26 -11.59 -2.39
C ILE A 45 9.44 -11.91 -1.48
N VAL A 46 9.20 -12.00 -0.18
CA VAL A 46 10.21 -12.41 0.80
C VAL A 46 10.00 -13.89 1.11
N VAL A 47 11.06 -14.68 0.99
CA VAL A 47 11.06 -16.11 1.28
C VAL A 47 11.91 -16.34 2.53
N PRO A 48 11.31 -16.65 3.69
CA PRO A 48 12.03 -16.91 4.92
C PRO A 48 12.68 -18.30 4.91
N LYS A 49 13.57 -18.55 5.87
CA LYS A 49 14.11 -19.90 6.13
C LYS A 49 13.14 -20.71 6.99
N GLN A 50 13.23 -22.02 6.92
CA GLN A 50 12.46 -22.95 7.74
C GLN A 50 12.71 -22.71 9.23
N GLY A 51 11.63 -22.50 9.99
CA GLY A 51 11.70 -22.17 11.42
C GLY A 51 12.02 -20.70 11.74
N GLU A 52 12.28 -19.86 10.73
CA GLU A 52 12.36 -18.41 10.89
C GLU A 52 10.96 -17.81 10.78
N ALA A 53 10.52 -17.10 11.83
CA ALA A 53 9.22 -16.44 11.82
C ALA A 53 9.16 -15.46 10.65
N VAL A 54 8.19 -15.67 9.76
CA VAL A 54 7.92 -14.77 8.64
C VAL A 54 7.58 -13.40 9.26
N PRO A 55 8.34 -12.31 9.04
CA PRO A 55 7.75 -11.00 9.23
C PRO A 55 6.53 -10.99 8.31
N ALA A 56 5.35 -10.70 8.88
CA ALA A 56 4.11 -10.64 8.13
C ALA A 56 4.37 -9.93 6.79
N PRO A 57 3.84 -10.44 5.66
CA PRO A 57 4.09 -9.84 4.37
C PRO A 57 3.87 -8.34 4.52
N ALA A 58 4.86 -7.54 4.11
CA ALA A 58 4.64 -6.13 3.84
C ALA A 58 3.58 -6.12 2.72
N GLY A 59 2.31 -6.13 3.13
CA GLY A 59 1.18 -6.28 2.25
C GLY A 59 1.14 -5.03 1.41
N ASN A 60 1.58 -5.13 0.16
CA ASN A 60 1.79 -3.99 -0.73
C ASN A 60 2.75 -2.92 -0.15
N PRO A 61 3.48 -2.17 -0.98
CA PRO A 61 3.70 -0.76 -0.67
C PRO A 61 2.35 -0.05 -0.82
N GLY A 62 1.50 -0.18 0.19
CA GLY A 62 0.13 0.32 0.19
C GLY A 62 -0.60 -0.09 1.46
N GLY A 63 0.00 0.21 2.61
CA GLY A 63 -0.55 -0.20 3.90
C GLY A 63 0.42 -0.03 5.06
N GLY A 64 0.69 1.22 5.42
CA GLY A 64 1.05 1.61 6.79
C GLY A 64 2.31 1.01 7.43
N SER A 65 3.40 1.79 7.45
CA SER A 65 4.33 1.79 8.58
C SER A 65 4.81 3.21 8.86
N GLY A 66 4.08 3.86 9.75
CA GLY A 66 4.59 4.61 10.90
C GLY A 66 5.78 5.56 10.73
N ALA A 67 5.52 6.80 11.13
CA ALA A 67 6.45 7.68 11.83
C ALA A 67 7.71 8.10 11.06
N GLY A 68 7.53 9.03 10.12
CA GLY A 68 8.62 9.74 9.49
C GLY A 68 8.16 10.89 8.60
N GLY A 69 7.41 11.86 9.15
CA GLY A 69 7.25 13.20 8.55
C GLY A 69 6.78 13.29 7.08
N GLY A 70 6.15 12.25 6.55
CA GLY A 70 5.73 12.16 5.15
C GLY A 70 4.24 12.42 4.99
N LYS A 71 3.86 13.08 3.88
CA LYS A 71 2.46 13.36 3.54
C LYS A 71 1.69 12.07 3.21
N VAL A 72 0.42 11.99 3.58
CA VAL A 72 -0.51 10.89 3.30
C VAL A 72 -1.08 11.01 1.89
N SER A 73 -1.01 9.95 1.08
CA SER A 73 -1.54 9.95 -0.30
C SER A 73 -3.06 9.78 -0.33
N LEU A 74 -3.78 10.70 -0.96
CA LEU A 74 -5.25 10.68 -1.04
C LEU A 74 -5.79 9.49 -1.83
N ASN A 75 -5.05 9.01 -2.84
CA ASN A 75 -5.51 7.91 -3.69
C ASN A 75 -5.26 6.53 -3.07
N THR A 76 -4.27 6.40 -2.18
CA THR A 76 -3.86 5.10 -1.62
C THR A 76 -4.08 4.96 -0.12
N ALA A 77 -4.35 6.05 0.60
CA ALA A 77 -4.56 6.02 2.03
C ALA A 77 -5.76 5.16 2.44
N THR A 78 -5.57 4.46 3.55
CA THR A 78 -6.65 3.75 4.24
C THR A 78 -7.45 4.69 5.14
N ALA A 79 -8.60 4.22 5.64
CA ALA A 79 -9.38 4.99 6.61
C ALA A 79 -8.55 5.32 7.87
N ALA A 80 -7.72 4.39 8.34
CA ALA A 80 -6.86 4.59 9.50
C ALA A 80 -5.79 5.66 9.24
N ASP A 81 -5.16 5.66 8.06
CA ASP A 81 -4.16 6.67 7.68
C ASP A 81 -4.77 8.07 7.61
N LEU A 82 -6.00 8.18 7.10
CA LEU A 82 -6.73 9.45 7.03
C LEU A 82 -7.15 9.94 8.43
N ILE A 83 -7.60 9.04 9.32
CA ILE A 83 -7.97 9.40 10.70
C ILE A 83 -6.74 9.87 11.50
N ALA A 84 -5.54 9.43 11.15
CA ALA A 84 -4.31 9.90 11.78
C ALA A 84 -3.96 11.37 11.43
N LEU A 85 -4.63 11.97 10.43
CA LEU A 85 -4.45 13.37 10.07
C LEU A 85 -5.09 14.31 11.09
N SER A 86 -4.39 15.40 11.44
CA SER A 86 -4.94 16.42 12.32
C SER A 86 -6.23 17.00 11.72
N GLY A 87 -7.31 17.00 12.50
CA GLY A 87 -8.61 17.54 12.08
C GLY A 87 -9.50 16.59 11.28
N VAL A 88 -9.08 15.34 11.05
CA VAL A 88 -9.87 14.29 10.38
C VAL A 88 -10.34 13.25 11.38
N GLY A 89 -11.66 13.08 11.48
CA GLY A 89 -12.27 11.98 12.21
C GLY A 89 -12.88 10.94 11.27
N GLU A 90 -13.41 9.86 11.82
CA GLU A 90 -13.98 8.72 11.08
C GLU A 90 -14.97 9.15 9.98
N LYS A 91 -15.89 10.08 10.28
CA LYS A 91 -16.88 10.57 9.31
C LYS A 91 -16.24 11.31 8.14
N THR A 92 -15.20 12.11 8.41
CA THR A 92 -14.48 12.86 7.37
C THR A 92 -13.63 11.92 6.53
N ALA A 93 -12.93 10.97 7.15
CA ALA A 93 -12.15 9.95 6.44
C ALA A 93 -13.04 9.12 5.51
N ALA A 94 -14.22 8.69 5.98
CA ALA A 94 -15.19 7.98 5.15
C ALA A 94 -15.69 8.85 3.98
N ALA A 95 -15.92 10.15 4.20
CA ALA A 95 -16.33 11.07 3.14
C ALA A 95 -15.23 11.28 2.08
N ILE A 96 -13.95 11.35 2.48
CA ILE A 96 -12.81 11.44 1.55
C ILE A 96 -12.74 10.19 0.67
N ILE A 97 -12.85 9.00 1.27
CA ILE A 97 -12.83 7.73 0.53
C ILE A 97 -14.02 7.64 -0.42
N ALA A 98 -15.23 7.95 0.05
CA ALA A 98 -16.42 7.93 -0.79
C ALA A 98 -16.30 8.91 -1.97
N HIS A 99 -15.74 10.10 -1.73
CA HIS A 99 -15.51 11.08 -2.78
C HIS A 99 -14.48 10.58 -3.79
N ARG A 100 -13.32 10.07 -3.33
CA ARG A 100 -12.29 9.43 -4.16
C ARG A 100 -12.89 8.40 -5.10
N ASP A 101 -13.69 7.49 -4.56
CA ASP A 101 -14.30 6.41 -5.32
C ASP A 101 -15.33 6.94 -6.32
N SER A 102 -16.05 8.02 -6.00
CA SER A 102 -17.03 8.65 -6.89
C SER A 102 -16.41 9.39 -8.09
N ILE A 103 -15.23 9.99 -7.91
CA ILE A 103 -14.54 10.76 -8.96
C ILE A 103 -13.49 9.92 -9.70
N GLY A 104 -13.25 8.68 -9.27
CA GLY A 104 -12.25 7.78 -9.84
C GLY A 104 -10.81 8.09 -9.42
N GLY A 105 -10.63 8.84 -8.33
CA GLY A 105 -9.33 9.28 -7.81
C GLY A 105 -9.15 10.81 -7.84
N TYR A 106 -8.40 11.31 -6.87
CA TYR A 106 -8.00 12.72 -6.79
C TYR A 106 -6.91 13.02 -7.82
N THR A 107 -7.11 14.11 -8.57
CA THR A 107 -6.13 14.68 -9.50
C THR A 107 -5.51 15.97 -8.98
N SER A 108 -6.11 16.59 -7.96
CA SER A 108 -5.54 17.71 -7.21
C SER A 108 -5.93 17.65 -5.73
N VAL A 109 -5.11 18.24 -4.85
CA VAL A 109 -5.42 18.33 -3.42
C VAL A 109 -6.62 19.25 -3.16
N GLU A 110 -6.84 20.23 -4.03
CA GLU A 110 -7.94 21.21 -3.92
C GLU A 110 -9.33 20.57 -3.96
N GLN A 111 -9.48 19.43 -4.62
CA GLN A 111 -10.72 18.65 -4.67
C GLN A 111 -11.17 18.15 -3.28
N LEU A 112 -10.33 18.23 -2.25
CA LEU A 112 -10.77 18.01 -0.86
C LEU A 112 -11.82 19.05 -0.40
N LYS A 113 -11.88 20.23 -1.02
CA LYS A 113 -12.89 21.26 -0.70
C LYS A 113 -14.31 20.82 -1.07
N ASP A 114 -14.45 19.89 -2.00
CA ASP A 114 -15.74 19.34 -2.43
C ASP A 114 -16.24 18.23 -1.48
N VAL A 115 -15.38 17.77 -0.56
CA VAL A 115 -15.73 16.71 0.40
C VAL A 115 -16.57 17.28 1.54
N LYS A 116 -17.75 16.68 1.74
CA LYS A 116 -18.66 17.04 2.84
C LYS A 116 -17.96 16.94 4.21
N GLY A 117 -17.87 18.07 4.91
CA GLY A 117 -17.25 18.14 6.25
C GLY A 117 -15.83 18.70 6.27
N ILE A 118 -15.24 18.98 5.10
CA ILE A 118 -13.98 19.71 4.96
C ILE A 118 -14.30 21.18 4.65
N GLY A 119 -14.15 22.02 5.66
CA GLY A 119 -14.23 23.48 5.49
C GLY A 119 -12.85 24.10 5.22
N PRO A 120 -12.78 25.42 4.97
CA PRO A 120 -11.53 26.12 4.66
C PRO A 120 -10.42 25.91 5.69
N ALA A 121 -10.77 25.92 6.98
CA ALA A 121 -9.82 25.70 8.08
C ALA A 121 -9.22 24.28 8.04
N LYS A 122 -10.05 23.25 7.87
CA LYS A 122 -9.59 21.85 7.77
C LYS A 122 -8.77 21.62 6.51
N TYR A 123 -9.17 22.21 5.39
CA TYR A 123 -8.43 22.13 4.14
C TYR A 123 -6.99 22.67 4.30
N ALA A 124 -6.83 23.84 4.92
CA ALA A 124 -5.52 24.47 5.13
C ALA A 124 -4.57 23.64 6.03
N GLU A 125 -5.12 22.84 6.95
CA GLU A 125 -4.35 21.88 7.73
C GLU A 125 -4.01 20.63 6.92
N LEU A 126 -4.97 20.13 6.13
CA LEU A 126 -4.83 18.89 5.38
C LEU A 126 -3.86 19.02 4.20
N GLU A 127 -3.87 20.13 3.47
CA GLU A 127 -3.00 20.32 2.29
C GLU A 127 -1.49 20.20 2.61
N LYS A 128 -1.12 20.47 3.87
CA LYS A 128 0.25 20.34 4.37
C LYS A 128 0.62 18.89 4.70
N GLN A 129 -0.38 18.07 4.98
CA GLN A 129 -0.23 16.68 5.42
C GLN A 129 -0.54 15.66 4.32
N VAL A 130 -1.08 16.08 3.16
CA VAL A 130 -1.53 15.15 2.11
C VAL A 130 -0.86 15.38 0.75
N THR A 131 -0.78 14.31 -0.02
CA THR A 131 -0.32 14.27 -1.42
C THR A 131 -1.32 13.46 -2.25
N LEU A 132 -1.15 13.40 -3.56
CA LEU A 132 -1.98 12.56 -4.44
C LEU A 132 -1.61 11.08 -4.35
#